data_AF-A0A1A8X4W7-F1
#
_entry.id   AF-A0A1A8X4W7-F1
#
_cell.length_a   1.000
_cell.length_b   1.000
_cell.length_c   1.000
_cell.angle_alpha   90.00
_cell.angle_beta   90.00
_cell.angle_gamma   90.00
#
_symmetry.space_group_name_H-M   'P 1'
#
loop_
_entity.id
_entity.type
_entity.pdbx_description
1 polymer ?
#
loop_
_entity_poly.entity_id
_entity_poly.type
_entity_poly.pdbx_seq_one_letter_code
_entity_poly.pdbx_strand_id
1 'polypeptide(L)'
;MPSQDHDSCELYTNSILKELKENEDENGSKHFCNSASLNIRKYTSIKKICWKVASQLNYIGKILLDDNKMKTYCSYLNYLLYDEIIKNNEVTNHAKTIVSFRTPWNRVISDPNFSKKDFCRLVFHNMDKEYYEKWKKMFDYCTNYAHIQKDLLSNNTCANSYCKYIDENKDLFGEFTRVCSIRTNNVCPPFFEDCKQNIPSYILDLPQCEEYKKSRESSQVTDEGVTGQASAGTLRTLQETSFDSSPSMNQSSSSYSNTAMLTTFPTLTILVGSLLMYKLTPFGSWLRPHLQRMTKINNISDEEGTQLSYTSEYNDINSNEGSYNIAYYSGENY
;
A
#
# COMPACT_ATOMS: atom_id res chain seq x y z
N MET A 1 -33.83 -15.38 17.58
CA MET A 1 -32.38 -15.44 17.37
C MET A 1 -32.16 -16.03 16.00
N PRO A 2 -31.64 -15.30 15.00
CA PRO A 2 -31.24 -15.93 13.75
C PRO A 2 -29.92 -16.65 13.99
N SER A 3 -29.86 -17.90 13.56
CA SER A 3 -28.68 -18.77 13.52
C SER A 3 -27.52 -18.07 12.81
N GLN A 4 -26.37 -17.96 13.48
CA GLN A 4 -25.12 -17.61 12.83
C GLN A 4 -24.78 -18.70 11.82
N ASP A 5 -24.73 -18.32 10.55
CA ASP A 5 -24.32 -19.16 9.44
C ASP A 5 -22.82 -19.47 9.61
N HIS A 6 -22.51 -20.70 10.01
CA HIS A 6 -21.18 -21.09 10.49
C HIS A 6 -20.27 -21.68 9.39
N ASP A 7 -20.64 -21.52 8.10
CA ASP A 7 -20.01 -22.20 6.95
C ASP A 7 -19.32 -21.29 5.93
N SER A 8 -19.22 -20.00 6.23
CA SER A 8 -18.60 -19.04 5.31
C SER A 8 -17.15 -18.77 5.71
N CYS A 9 -16.17 -19.36 4.99
CA CYS A 9 -14.73 -19.05 5.09
C CYS A 9 -14.39 -17.67 4.52
N GLU A 10 -15.17 -16.68 4.93
CA GLU A 10 -15.13 -15.32 4.42
C GLU A 10 -13.96 -14.55 5.03
N LEU A 11 -13.15 -13.96 4.16
CA LEU A 11 -12.09 -13.05 4.55
C LEU A 11 -12.67 -11.77 5.16
N TYR A 12 -11.98 -11.20 6.15
CA TYR A 12 -12.44 -9.98 6.82
C TYR A 12 -12.71 -8.84 5.83
N THR A 13 -11.87 -8.65 4.82
CA THR A 13 -12.08 -7.64 3.76
C THR A 13 -13.35 -7.84 2.92
N ASN A 14 -13.83 -9.08 2.78
CA ASN A 14 -15.10 -9.37 2.11
C ASN A 14 -16.27 -8.93 2.99
N SER A 15 -16.17 -9.16 4.30
CA SER A 15 -17.17 -8.67 5.26
C SER A 15 -17.24 -7.13 5.28
N ILE A 16 -16.11 -6.43 5.19
CA ILE A 16 -16.06 -4.97 5.01
C ILE A 16 -16.81 -4.56 3.74
N LEU A 17 -16.50 -5.18 2.60
CA LEU A 17 -17.15 -4.86 1.32
C LEU A 17 -18.66 -5.09 1.37
N LYS A 18 -19.10 -6.17 2.01
CA LYS A 18 -20.51 -6.50 2.19
C LYS A 18 -21.22 -5.45 3.04
N GLU A 19 -20.66 -5.11 4.20
CA GLU A 19 -21.21 -4.08 5.09
C GLU A 19 -21.31 -2.72 4.38
N LEU A 20 -20.27 -2.33 3.63
CA LEU A 20 -20.30 -1.09 2.86
C LEU A 20 -21.41 -1.09 1.80
N LYS A 21 -21.61 -2.20 1.08
CA LYS A 21 -22.65 -2.34 0.06
C LYS A 21 -24.07 -2.34 0.64
N GLU A 22 -24.28 -3.02 1.75
CA GLU A 22 -25.59 -3.12 2.40
C GLU A 22 -26.10 -1.78 2.94
N ASN A 23 -25.17 -0.84 3.21
CA ASN A 23 -25.49 0.49 3.73
C ASN A 23 -25.32 1.61 2.68
N GLU A 24 -25.31 1.28 1.39
CA GLU A 24 -25.25 2.27 0.32
C GLU A 24 -26.58 3.04 0.18
N ASP A 25 -26.54 4.33 0.47
CA ASP A 25 -27.51 5.34 -0.02
C ASP A 25 -26.86 6.20 -1.12
N GLU A 26 -26.90 5.70 -2.35
CA GLU A 26 -26.36 6.44 -3.49
C GLU A 26 -27.11 7.76 -3.70
N ASN A 27 -28.45 7.75 -3.61
CA ASN A 27 -29.31 8.89 -3.93
C ASN A 27 -29.04 10.08 -3.00
N GLY A 28 -28.97 9.83 -1.69
CA GLY A 28 -28.62 10.86 -0.71
C GLY A 28 -27.21 11.41 -0.90
N SER A 29 -26.32 10.64 -1.53
CA SER A 29 -24.89 10.97 -1.65
C SER A 29 -24.48 11.53 -3.02
N LYS A 30 -25.35 11.50 -4.04
CA LYS A 30 -25.03 11.99 -5.39
C LYS A 30 -24.56 13.44 -5.42
N HIS A 31 -25.09 14.26 -4.52
CA HIS A 31 -24.82 15.70 -4.49
C HIS A 31 -23.34 16.02 -4.22
N PHE A 32 -22.61 15.14 -3.52
CA PHE A 32 -21.15 15.28 -3.32
C PHE A 32 -20.37 15.22 -4.64
N CYS A 33 -20.88 14.48 -5.62
CA CYS A 33 -20.31 14.35 -6.96
C CYS A 33 -20.74 15.47 -7.92
N ASN A 34 -21.60 16.40 -7.52
CA ASN A 34 -22.09 17.45 -8.43
C ASN A 34 -20.98 18.41 -8.87
N SER A 35 -19.94 18.65 -8.06
CA SER A 35 -18.76 19.42 -8.49
C SER A 35 -17.61 18.56 -8.99
N ALA A 36 -17.86 17.28 -9.26
CA ALA A 36 -16.83 16.39 -9.72
C ALA A 36 -16.23 16.92 -11.04
N SER A 37 -14.93 16.72 -11.21
CA SER A 37 -14.20 17.22 -12.36
C SER A 37 -14.78 16.69 -13.68
N LEU A 38 -14.42 17.32 -14.80
CA LEU A 38 -14.75 16.80 -16.13
C LEU A 38 -14.31 15.35 -16.33
N ASN A 39 -13.24 14.87 -15.69
CA ASN A 39 -12.79 13.48 -15.82
C ASN A 39 -13.78 12.48 -15.19
N ILE A 40 -14.48 12.86 -14.11
CA ILE A 40 -15.52 12.03 -13.50
C ILE A 40 -16.80 12.08 -14.34
N ARG A 41 -17.13 13.25 -14.87
CA ARG A 41 -18.33 13.44 -15.69
C ARG A 41 -18.21 12.82 -17.09
N LYS A 42 -16.99 12.63 -17.58
CA LYS A 42 -16.71 12.11 -18.93
C LYS A 42 -17.22 10.69 -19.12
N TYR A 43 -17.14 9.85 -18.09
CA TYR A 43 -17.48 8.43 -18.18
C TYR A 43 -18.62 8.11 -17.23
N THR A 44 -19.71 7.53 -17.76
CA THR A 44 -20.88 7.15 -16.96
C THR A 44 -20.49 6.15 -15.86
N SER A 45 -19.57 5.24 -16.16
CA SER A 45 -19.02 4.28 -15.19
C SER A 45 -18.33 4.98 -14.01
N ILE A 46 -17.46 5.97 -14.28
CA ILE A 46 -16.75 6.74 -13.24
C ILE A 46 -17.70 7.61 -12.41
N LYS A 47 -18.76 8.15 -13.04
CA LYS A 47 -19.81 8.87 -12.32
C LYS A 47 -20.53 7.97 -11.31
N LYS A 48 -20.82 6.71 -11.67
CA LYS A 48 -21.41 5.72 -10.75
C LYS A 48 -20.45 5.36 -9.61
N ILE A 49 -19.16 5.15 -9.91
CA ILE A 49 -18.13 4.94 -8.86
C ILE A 49 -18.11 6.10 -7.88
N CYS A 50 -18.21 7.35 -8.36
CA CYS A 50 -18.28 8.52 -7.48
C CYS A 50 -19.47 8.46 -6.53
N TRP A 51 -20.67 8.14 -7.02
CA TRP A 51 -21.87 8.04 -6.17
C TRP A 51 -21.75 6.96 -5.12
N LYS A 52 -21.28 5.78 -5.52
CA LYS A 52 -21.03 4.64 -4.63
C LYS A 52 -20.03 4.99 -3.54
N VAL A 53 -18.85 5.49 -3.92
CA VAL A 53 -17.78 5.83 -2.95
C VAL A 53 -18.22 6.96 -2.03
N ALA A 54 -18.93 7.98 -2.55
CA ALA A 54 -19.46 9.05 -1.70
C ALA A 54 -20.44 8.52 -0.66
N SER A 55 -21.28 7.55 -1.05
CA SER A 55 -22.23 6.90 -0.15
C SER A 55 -21.55 6.09 0.94
N GLN A 56 -20.64 5.19 0.55
CA GLN A 56 -19.88 4.35 1.47
C GLN A 56 -19.04 5.18 2.45
N LEU A 57 -18.40 6.25 1.95
CA LEU A 57 -17.63 7.16 2.80
C LEU A 57 -18.53 7.91 3.80
N ASN A 58 -19.70 8.38 3.34
CA ASN A 58 -20.68 9.04 4.20
C ASN A 58 -21.21 8.11 5.30
N TYR A 59 -21.45 6.82 4.98
CA TYR A 59 -21.77 5.79 5.96
C TYR A 59 -20.65 5.64 7.01
N ILE A 60 -19.40 5.49 6.56
CA ILE A 60 -18.25 5.33 7.46
C ILE A 60 -18.19 6.50 8.46
N GLY A 61 -18.26 7.74 7.99
CA GLY A 61 -18.11 8.91 8.86
C GLY A 61 -19.29 9.21 9.78
N LYS A 62 -20.50 8.76 9.43
CA LYS A 62 -21.72 9.02 10.22
C LYS A 62 -22.08 7.90 11.18
N ILE A 63 -21.76 6.66 10.82
CA ILE A 63 -22.26 5.47 11.53
C ILE A 63 -21.16 4.76 12.32
N LEU A 64 -19.92 4.72 11.82
CA LEU A 64 -18.85 4.02 12.52
C LEU A 64 -18.28 4.88 13.65
N LEU A 65 -18.29 4.32 14.86
CA LEU A 65 -17.83 5.00 16.08
C LEU A 65 -16.45 4.52 16.57
N ASP A 66 -16.03 3.31 16.18
CA ASP A 66 -14.74 2.76 16.58
C ASP A 66 -13.61 3.31 15.69
N ASP A 67 -12.63 3.96 16.31
CA ASP A 67 -11.54 4.65 15.61
C ASP A 67 -10.70 3.68 14.74
N ASN A 68 -10.46 2.45 15.21
CA ASN A 68 -9.68 1.44 14.47
C ASN A 68 -10.45 0.87 13.28
N LYS A 69 -11.73 0.54 13.47
CA LYS A 69 -12.64 0.09 12.40
C LYS A 69 -12.77 1.19 11.36
N MET A 70 -12.96 2.45 11.77
CA MET A 70 -13.05 3.58 10.86
C MET A 70 -11.78 3.78 10.03
N LYS A 71 -10.59 3.77 10.65
CA LYS A 71 -9.30 3.84 9.95
C LYS A 71 -9.16 2.73 8.91
N THR A 72 -9.55 1.50 9.28
CA THR A 72 -9.52 0.33 8.40
C THR A 72 -10.49 0.48 7.23
N TYR A 73 -11.73 0.88 7.47
CA TYR A 73 -12.77 1.01 6.45
C TYR A 73 -12.46 2.15 5.47
N CYS A 74 -11.96 3.29 5.97
CA CYS A 74 -11.53 4.39 5.10
C CYS A 74 -10.32 4.03 4.26
N SER A 75 -9.35 3.31 4.82
CA SER A 75 -8.21 2.80 4.05
C SER A 75 -8.65 1.78 3.00
N TYR A 76 -9.53 0.84 3.37
CA TYR A 76 -10.11 -0.14 2.45
C TYR A 76 -10.81 0.54 1.27
N LEU A 77 -11.68 1.52 1.55
CA LEU A 77 -12.43 2.26 0.54
C LEU A 77 -11.50 3.06 -0.38
N ASN A 78 -10.41 3.63 0.14
CA ASN A 78 -9.41 4.33 -0.65
C ASN A 78 -8.76 3.39 -1.68
N TYR A 79 -8.26 2.23 -1.25
CA TYR A 79 -7.63 1.28 -2.17
C TYR A 79 -8.64 0.62 -3.10
N LEU A 80 -9.89 0.42 -2.66
CA LEU A 80 -10.97 -0.07 -3.51
C LEU A 80 -11.29 0.93 -4.64
N LEU A 81 -11.35 2.22 -4.32
CA LEU A 81 -11.52 3.27 -5.32
C LEU A 81 -10.43 3.22 -6.40
N TYR A 82 -9.17 3.03 -5.99
CA TYR A 82 -8.07 2.87 -6.94
C TYR A 82 -8.29 1.66 -7.83
N ASP A 83 -8.51 0.48 -7.25
CA ASP A 83 -8.74 -0.76 -7.98
C ASP A 83 -9.92 -0.66 -8.98
N GLU A 84 -11.03 -0.07 -8.58
CA GLU A 84 -12.20 0.13 -9.45
C GLU A 84 -11.90 1.07 -10.62
N ILE A 85 -11.12 2.14 -10.41
CA ILE A 85 -10.71 3.04 -11.51
C ILE A 85 -9.72 2.31 -12.43
N ILE A 86 -8.74 1.60 -11.88
CA ILE A 86 -7.68 0.96 -12.64
C ILE A 86 -8.21 -0.16 -13.56
N LYS A 87 -9.19 -0.92 -13.08
CA LYS A 87 -9.87 -1.99 -13.85
C LYS A 87 -10.89 -1.45 -14.86
N ASN A 88 -11.15 -0.14 -14.87
CA ASN A 88 -12.13 0.45 -15.76
C ASN A 88 -11.54 0.73 -17.14
N ASN A 89 -11.92 -0.09 -18.13
CA ASN A 89 -11.42 -0.01 -19.50
C ASN A 89 -11.83 1.26 -20.27
N GLU A 90 -12.84 2.02 -19.80
CA GLU A 90 -13.21 3.31 -20.40
C GLU A 90 -12.20 4.42 -20.03
N VAL A 91 -11.44 4.24 -18.94
CA VAL A 91 -10.51 5.25 -18.45
C VAL A 91 -9.20 5.21 -19.21
N THR A 92 -8.93 6.26 -19.97
CA THR A 92 -7.65 6.41 -20.68
C THR A 92 -6.53 6.94 -19.79
N ASN A 93 -6.85 7.82 -18.83
CA ASN A 93 -5.87 8.41 -17.91
C ASN A 93 -6.26 8.13 -16.46
N HIS A 94 -5.82 6.98 -15.97
CA HIS A 94 -6.14 6.48 -14.63
C HIS A 94 -5.70 7.42 -13.52
N ALA A 95 -4.44 7.88 -13.55
CA ALA A 95 -3.90 8.78 -12.53
C ALA A 95 -4.69 10.09 -12.43
N LYS A 96 -5.02 10.71 -13.58
CA LYS A 96 -5.83 11.93 -13.62
C LYS A 96 -7.26 11.69 -13.11
N THR A 97 -7.84 10.54 -13.44
CA THR A 97 -9.16 10.15 -12.92
C THR A 97 -9.12 9.97 -11.41
N ILE A 98 -8.15 9.23 -10.88
CA ILE A 98 -7.92 9.04 -9.43
C ILE A 98 -7.81 10.40 -8.71
N VAL A 99 -6.91 11.28 -9.15
CA VAL A 99 -6.71 12.61 -8.55
C VAL A 99 -8.01 13.43 -8.55
N SER A 100 -8.86 13.24 -9.55
CA SER A 100 -10.11 13.98 -9.63
C SER A 100 -11.16 13.61 -8.59
N PHE A 101 -11.02 12.47 -7.91
CA PHE A 101 -11.84 12.10 -6.77
C PHE A 101 -11.51 12.91 -5.51
N ARG A 102 -10.40 13.66 -5.48
CA ARG A 102 -10.05 14.54 -4.35
C ARG A 102 -11.20 15.48 -3.97
N THR A 103 -11.85 16.09 -4.97
CA THR A 103 -12.93 17.06 -4.72
C THR A 103 -14.17 16.41 -4.10
N PRO A 104 -14.82 15.40 -4.71
CA PRO A 104 -15.99 14.77 -4.10
C PRO A 104 -15.64 14.13 -2.74
N TRP A 105 -14.49 13.48 -2.62
CA TRP A 105 -14.04 12.89 -1.36
C TRP A 105 -13.92 13.93 -0.24
N ASN A 106 -13.23 15.04 -0.51
CA ASN A 106 -13.06 16.11 0.46
C ASN A 106 -14.40 16.76 0.87
N ARG A 107 -15.40 16.78 -0.02
CA ARG A 107 -16.74 17.27 0.33
C ARG A 107 -17.45 16.37 1.32
N VAL A 108 -17.36 15.05 1.13
CA VAL A 108 -17.97 14.08 2.06
C VAL A 108 -17.34 14.21 3.45
N ILE A 109 -16.01 14.19 3.55
CA ILE A 109 -15.33 14.27 4.86
C ILE A 109 -15.39 15.66 5.52
N SER A 110 -15.86 16.67 4.78
CA SER A 110 -16.11 18.02 5.32
C SER A 110 -17.57 18.22 5.75
N ASP A 111 -18.44 17.22 5.58
CA ASP A 111 -19.78 17.24 6.17
C ASP A 111 -19.63 17.42 7.70
N PRO A 112 -20.34 18.37 8.33
CA PRO A 112 -20.24 18.60 9.77
C PRO A 112 -20.54 17.37 10.65
N ASN A 113 -21.30 16.41 10.12
CA ASN A 113 -21.63 15.17 10.81
C ASN A 113 -20.62 14.04 10.54
N PHE A 114 -19.56 14.32 9.78
CA PHE A 114 -18.50 13.35 9.53
C PHE A 114 -17.53 13.31 10.71
N SER A 115 -17.54 12.21 11.43
CA SER A 115 -16.65 11.97 12.57
C SER A 115 -15.21 11.73 12.09
N LYS A 116 -14.20 12.14 12.87
CA LYS A 116 -12.79 11.74 12.69
C LYS A 116 -12.26 11.77 11.25
N LYS A 117 -12.58 12.82 10.49
CA LYS A 117 -12.23 13.00 9.07
C LYS A 117 -10.77 12.73 8.70
N ASP A 118 -9.85 12.88 9.66
CA ASP A 118 -8.42 12.68 9.47
C ASP A 118 -8.05 11.23 9.14
N PHE A 119 -8.82 10.24 9.63
CA PHE A 119 -8.63 8.83 9.27
C PHE A 119 -8.97 8.53 7.81
N CYS A 120 -9.74 9.42 7.19
CA CYS A 120 -10.27 9.23 5.85
C CYS A 120 -9.67 10.21 4.86
N ARG A 121 -8.51 10.81 5.14
CA ARG A 121 -7.85 11.70 4.18
C ARG A 121 -7.31 10.88 3.00
N LEU A 122 -7.67 11.31 1.79
CA LEU A 122 -7.25 10.65 0.56
C LEU A 122 -5.79 11.00 0.23
N VAL A 123 -4.91 10.00 0.22
CA VAL A 123 -3.49 10.16 -0.11
C VAL A 123 -3.21 9.60 -1.50
N PHE A 124 -2.76 10.46 -2.39
CA PHE A 124 -2.43 10.12 -3.78
C PHE A 124 -0.93 10.07 -3.99
N HIS A 125 -0.46 9.02 -4.65
CA HIS A 125 0.94 8.87 -5.04
C HIS A 125 1.04 8.81 -6.55
N ASN A 126 1.96 9.58 -7.15
CA ASN A 126 2.19 9.48 -8.58
C ASN A 126 3.03 8.22 -8.86
N MET A 127 2.40 7.18 -9.38
CA MET A 127 2.99 5.86 -9.60
C MET A 127 2.40 5.18 -10.83
N ASP A 128 3.07 4.13 -11.30
CA ASP A 128 2.60 3.30 -12.39
C ASP A 128 1.29 2.57 -12.05
N LYS A 129 0.47 2.37 -13.08
CA LYS A 129 -0.83 1.69 -13.01
C LYS A 129 -0.75 0.34 -12.28
N GLU A 130 0.29 -0.44 -12.57
CA GLU A 130 0.50 -1.77 -12.01
C GLU A 130 0.55 -1.76 -10.47
N TYR A 131 1.16 -0.73 -9.86
CA TYR A 131 1.27 -0.66 -8.41
C TYR A 131 -0.04 -0.31 -7.73
N TYR A 132 -0.91 0.48 -8.38
CA TYR A 132 -2.25 0.72 -7.85
C TYR A 132 -3.08 -0.58 -7.73
N GLU A 133 -2.97 -1.50 -8.70
CA GLU A 133 -3.64 -2.82 -8.62
C GLU A 133 -3.07 -3.66 -7.48
N LYS A 134 -1.75 -3.67 -7.34
CA LYS A 134 -1.06 -4.41 -6.28
C LYS A 134 -1.35 -3.86 -4.89
N TRP A 135 -1.55 -2.55 -4.75
CA TRP A 135 -1.85 -1.90 -3.46
C TRP A 135 -3.13 -2.43 -2.83
N LYS A 136 -4.20 -2.61 -3.62
CA LYS A 136 -5.45 -3.16 -3.10
C LYS A 136 -5.26 -4.59 -2.62
N LYS A 137 -4.63 -5.44 -3.42
CA LYS A 137 -4.35 -6.84 -3.05
C LYS A 137 -3.47 -6.94 -1.80
N MET A 138 -2.43 -6.11 -1.72
CA MET A 138 -1.55 -6.06 -0.55
C MET A 138 -2.30 -5.56 0.68
N PHE A 139 -3.13 -4.52 0.55
CA PHE A 139 -3.96 -4.05 1.65
C PHE A 139 -4.90 -5.15 2.16
N ASP A 140 -5.52 -5.90 1.25
CA ASP A 140 -6.37 -7.02 1.62
C ASP A 140 -5.59 -8.11 2.35
N TYR A 141 -4.40 -8.47 1.86
CA TYR A 141 -3.49 -9.39 2.55
C TYR A 141 -3.21 -8.93 3.98
N CYS A 142 -2.75 -7.69 4.15
CA CYS A 142 -2.40 -7.12 5.44
C CYS A 142 -3.59 -7.11 6.43
N THR A 143 -4.76 -6.73 5.92
CA THR A 143 -6.00 -6.62 6.72
C THR A 143 -6.52 -7.99 7.12
N ASN A 144 -6.45 -8.98 6.23
CA ASN A 144 -6.93 -10.34 6.50
C ASN A 144 -5.99 -11.15 7.39
N TYR A 145 -4.68 -10.88 7.35
CA TYR A 145 -3.66 -11.70 8.00
C TYR A 145 -3.94 -11.92 9.50
N ALA A 146 -4.21 -10.86 10.26
CA ALA A 146 -4.44 -10.96 11.70
C ALA A 146 -5.72 -11.75 12.04
N HIS A 147 -6.76 -11.61 11.21
CA HIS A 147 -8.01 -12.36 11.36
C HIS A 147 -7.79 -13.84 11.06
N ILE A 148 -7.13 -14.15 9.95
CA ILE A 148 -6.75 -15.52 9.58
C ILE A 148 -5.90 -16.16 10.69
N GLN A 149 -4.89 -15.45 11.18
CA GLN A 149 -4.01 -15.97 12.24
C GLN A 149 -4.81 -16.32 13.49
N LYS A 150 -5.70 -15.41 13.93
CA LYS A 150 -6.57 -15.66 15.09
C LYS A 150 -7.49 -16.86 14.87
N ASP A 151 -8.10 -16.95 13.70
CA ASP A 151 -9.06 -18.00 13.37
C ASP A 151 -8.39 -19.38 13.31
N LEU A 152 -7.19 -19.49 12.72
CA LEU A 152 -6.45 -20.74 12.64
C LEU A 152 -6.07 -21.31 14.02
N LEU A 153 -5.88 -20.45 15.03
CA LEU A 153 -5.61 -20.88 16.40
C LEU A 153 -6.84 -21.54 17.07
N SER A 154 -8.03 -21.43 16.48
CA SER A 154 -9.30 -21.86 17.09
C SER A 154 -9.87 -23.19 16.55
N ASN A 155 -9.06 -24.03 15.89
CA ASN A 155 -9.48 -25.26 15.20
C ASN A 155 -10.62 -25.00 14.19
N ASN A 156 -10.29 -24.21 13.17
CA ASN A 156 -11.23 -23.71 12.17
C ASN A 156 -11.29 -24.62 10.93
N THR A 157 -12.50 -24.99 10.50
CA THR A 157 -12.78 -25.79 9.28
C THR A 157 -12.30 -25.11 7.98
N CYS A 158 -12.06 -23.81 8.01
CA CYS A 158 -11.55 -23.00 6.92
C CYS A 158 -10.02 -23.00 6.80
N ALA A 159 -9.31 -23.82 7.58
CA ALA A 159 -7.85 -23.83 7.60
C ALA A 159 -7.24 -23.93 6.20
N ASN A 160 -7.68 -24.90 5.39
CA ASN A 160 -7.17 -25.07 4.01
C ASN A 160 -7.38 -23.82 3.14
N SER A 161 -8.57 -23.20 3.20
CA SER A 161 -8.88 -21.97 2.44
C SER A 161 -8.00 -20.81 2.86
N TYR A 162 -7.75 -20.65 4.15
CA TYR A 162 -6.89 -19.60 4.69
C TYR A 162 -5.41 -19.84 4.35
N CYS A 163 -4.91 -21.06 4.50
CA CYS A 163 -3.55 -21.41 4.11
C CYS A 163 -3.33 -21.18 2.61
N LYS A 164 -4.30 -21.55 1.78
CA LYS A 164 -4.29 -21.24 0.34
C LYS A 164 -4.21 -19.74 0.07
N TYR A 165 -5.05 -18.94 0.72
CA TYR A 165 -5.02 -17.48 0.56
C TYR A 165 -3.65 -16.88 0.93
N ILE A 166 -3.03 -17.34 2.03
CA ILE A 166 -1.69 -16.88 2.42
C ILE A 166 -0.63 -17.29 1.40
N ASP A 167 -0.68 -18.52 0.89
CA ASP A 167 0.28 -19.02 -0.12
C ASP A 167 0.16 -18.26 -1.44
N GLU A 168 -1.05 -18.00 -1.92
CA GLU A 168 -1.31 -17.24 -3.16
C GLU A 168 -0.83 -15.79 -3.09
N ASN A 169 -0.74 -15.20 -1.89
CA ASN A 169 -0.29 -13.82 -1.68
C ASN A 169 1.19 -13.70 -1.25
N LYS A 170 1.90 -14.82 -1.03
CA LYS A 170 3.27 -14.79 -0.49
C LYS A 170 4.27 -14.07 -1.41
N ASP A 171 4.13 -14.23 -2.73
CA ASP A 171 5.03 -13.64 -3.71
C ASP A 171 4.82 -12.13 -3.79
N LEU A 172 3.55 -11.70 -3.70
CA LEU A 172 3.19 -10.29 -3.60
C LEU A 172 3.79 -9.68 -2.32
N PHE A 173 3.70 -10.38 -1.19
CA PHE A 173 4.33 -9.93 0.07
C PHE A 173 5.86 -9.83 -0.04
N GLY A 174 6.50 -10.82 -0.67
CA GLY A 174 7.94 -10.80 -0.96
C GLY A 174 8.34 -9.61 -1.86
N GLU A 175 7.54 -9.31 -2.88
CA GLU A 175 7.76 -8.16 -3.77
C GLU A 175 7.75 -6.84 -2.97
N PHE A 176 6.72 -6.59 -2.17
CA PHE A 176 6.63 -5.35 -1.38
C PHE A 176 7.73 -5.27 -0.32
N THR A 177 8.06 -6.38 0.34
CA THR A 177 9.18 -6.42 1.30
C THR A 177 10.47 -5.95 0.65
N ARG A 178 10.77 -6.43 -0.56
CA ARG A 178 11.95 -5.99 -1.32
C ARG A 178 11.84 -4.55 -1.77
N VAL A 179 10.74 -4.15 -2.39
CA VAL A 179 10.58 -2.82 -2.99
C VAL A 179 10.52 -1.71 -1.93
N CYS A 180 9.86 -1.96 -0.81
CA CYS A 180 9.73 -1.03 0.31
C CYS A 180 10.97 -0.97 1.22
N SER A 181 11.93 -1.92 1.10
CA SER A 181 13.18 -1.86 1.86
C SER A 181 14.10 -0.70 1.42
N ILE A 182 13.91 -0.20 0.20
CA ILE A 182 14.69 0.88 -0.40
C ILE A 182 14.00 2.21 -0.06
N ARG A 183 14.58 2.98 0.88
CA ARG A 183 14.05 4.26 1.38
C ARG A 183 14.08 5.36 0.31
N THR A 184 13.19 5.32 -0.67
CA THR A 184 12.82 6.44 -1.57
C THR A 184 11.74 6.07 -2.59
N ASN A 185 11.19 4.85 -2.57
CA ASN A 185 10.26 4.46 -3.63
C ASN A 185 8.82 4.92 -3.34
N ASN A 186 8.27 5.79 -4.20
CA ASN A 186 6.87 6.23 -4.16
C ASN A 186 5.88 5.06 -4.25
N VAL A 187 6.34 3.89 -4.69
CA VAL A 187 5.61 2.63 -4.76
C VAL A 187 5.22 2.06 -3.40
N CYS A 188 5.93 2.40 -2.32
CA CYS A 188 5.60 1.82 -1.02
C CYS A 188 4.39 2.51 -0.39
N PRO A 189 3.28 1.80 -0.14
CA PRO A 189 2.12 2.42 0.46
C PRO A 189 2.33 2.64 1.97
N PRO A 190 1.79 3.71 2.56
CA PRO A 190 2.00 4.02 3.99
C PRO A 190 1.59 2.89 4.94
N PHE A 191 0.58 2.09 4.60
CA PHE A 191 0.11 0.98 5.45
C PHE A 191 1.09 -0.20 5.50
N PHE A 192 2.04 -0.29 4.57
CA PHE A 192 2.91 -1.47 4.51
C PHE A 192 3.87 -1.55 5.70
N GLU A 193 4.20 -0.43 6.34
CA GLU A 193 5.03 -0.42 7.55
C GLU A 193 4.41 -1.30 8.66
N ASP A 194 3.10 -1.15 8.89
CA ASP A 194 2.35 -1.96 9.87
C ASP A 194 2.14 -3.41 9.40
N CYS A 195 2.44 -3.72 8.14
CA CYS A 195 2.23 -5.03 7.55
C CYS A 195 3.52 -5.87 7.48
N LYS A 196 4.70 -5.28 7.74
CA LYS A 196 5.98 -5.99 7.62
C LYS A 196 6.09 -7.23 8.51
N GLN A 197 5.38 -7.27 9.64
CA GLN A 197 5.34 -8.45 10.51
C GLN A 197 4.43 -9.59 10.00
N ASN A 198 3.62 -9.36 8.97
CA ASN A 198 2.69 -10.35 8.42
C ASN A 198 3.43 -11.30 7.48
N ILE A 199 4.37 -12.08 8.02
CA ILE A 199 5.25 -12.96 7.23
C ILE A 199 4.48 -14.25 6.87
N PRO A 200 4.30 -14.58 5.57
CA PRO A 200 3.51 -15.74 5.15
C PRO A 200 3.89 -17.07 5.81
N SER A 201 5.20 -17.33 6.00
CA SER A 201 5.68 -18.58 6.59
C SER A 201 5.19 -18.80 8.03
N TYR A 202 4.94 -17.74 8.80
CA TYR A 202 4.40 -17.88 10.16
C TYR A 202 3.00 -18.49 10.21
N ILE A 203 2.21 -18.37 9.13
CA ILE A 203 0.93 -19.08 9.01
C ILE A 203 1.14 -20.41 8.27
N LEU A 204 1.87 -20.42 7.16
CA LEU A 204 2.02 -21.63 6.34
C LEU A 204 2.70 -22.77 7.10
N ASP A 205 3.55 -22.48 8.08
CA ASP A 205 4.25 -23.49 8.90
C ASP A 205 3.44 -23.97 10.11
N LEU A 206 2.22 -23.46 10.31
CA LEU A 206 1.31 -23.97 11.32
C LEU A 206 0.83 -25.40 10.96
N PRO A 207 0.64 -26.28 11.96
CA PRO A 207 0.10 -27.63 11.74
C PRO A 207 -1.24 -27.65 10.97
N GLN A 208 -2.06 -26.63 11.15
CA GLN A 208 -3.35 -26.43 10.47
C GLN A 208 -3.21 -26.35 8.94
N CYS A 209 -2.03 -25.99 8.43
CA CYS A 209 -1.75 -25.90 7.00
C CYS A 209 -1.12 -27.18 6.42
N GLU A 210 -0.91 -28.24 7.22
CA GLU A 210 -0.29 -29.48 6.74
C GLU A 210 -1.09 -30.16 5.63
N GLU A 211 -2.43 -30.20 5.75
CA GLU A 211 -3.30 -30.81 4.75
C GLU A 211 -3.23 -30.04 3.42
N TYR A 212 -3.31 -28.71 3.48
CA TYR A 212 -3.11 -27.85 2.34
C TYR A 212 -1.76 -28.09 1.65
N LYS A 213 -0.66 -28.17 2.40
CA LYS A 213 0.69 -28.45 1.86
C LYS A 213 0.74 -29.77 1.09
N LYS A 214 0.22 -30.85 1.68
CA LYS A 214 0.15 -32.18 1.03
C LYS A 214 -0.66 -32.14 -0.27
N SER A 215 -1.80 -31.44 -0.27
CA SER A 215 -2.65 -31.31 -1.46
C SER A 215 -1.97 -30.58 -2.63
N ARG A 216 -1.15 -29.58 -2.30
CA ARG A 216 -0.42 -28.77 -3.28
C ARG A 216 0.73 -29.54 -3.91
N GLU A 217 1.52 -30.26 -3.11
CA GLU A 217 2.63 -31.09 -3.60
C GLU A 217 2.13 -32.19 -4.56
N SER A 218 1.02 -32.85 -4.21
CA SER A 218 0.38 -33.85 -5.08
C SER A 218 -0.05 -33.27 -6.44
N SER A 219 -0.56 -32.03 -6.45
CA SER A 219 -1.00 -31.34 -7.67
C SER A 219 0.17 -30.89 -8.57
N GLN A 220 1.35 -30.63 -7.99
CA GLN A 220 2.54 -30.24 -8.77
C GLN A 220 3.21 -31.44 -9.46
N VAL A 221 3.14 -32.64 -8.87
CA VAL A 221 3.70 -33.87 -9.46
C VAL A 221 2.95 -34.30 -10.72
N THR A 222 1.68 -33.92 -10.89
CA THR A 222 0.89 -34.24 -12.09
C THR A 222 1.18 -33.35 -13.30
N ASP A 223 1.79 -32.17 -13.13
CA ASP A 223 2.01 -31.21 -14.23
C ASP A 223 3.35 -31.40 -14.95
N GLU A 224 4.34 -32.06 -14.33
CA GLU A 224 5.64 -32.38 -14.96
C GLU A 224 5.59 -33.68 -15.81
N GLY A 225 4.44 -34.35 -15.89
CA GLY A 225 4.28 -35.65 -16.54
C GLY A 225 3.73 -35.66 -17.98
N VAL A 226 3.48 -34.50 -18.62
CA VAL A 226 2.90 -34.45 -19.98
C VAL A 226 3.81 -33.72 -20.95
N THR A 227 4.98 -34.31 -21.22
CA THR A 227 5.67 -34.13 -22.51
C THR A 227 6.23 -35.48 -22.97
N GLY A 228 5.53 -36.15 -23.87
CA GLY A 228 6.06 -37.36 -24.51
C GLY A 228 5.03 -38.27 -25.15
N GLN A 229 4.84 -38.08 -26.46
CA GLN A 229 4.32 -39.03 -27.45
C GLN A 229 2.81 -39.26 -27.57
N ALA A 230 2.30 -38.72 -28.67
CA ALA A 230 1.11 -39.14 -29.38
C ALA A 230 1.16 -40.63 -29.78
N SER A 231 0.03 -41.33 -29.64
CA SER A 231 -0.64 -41.97 -30.76
C SER A 231 -2.05 -42.45 -30.37
N ALA A 232 -2.92 -42.45 -31.36
CA ALA A 232 -4.36 -42.70 -31.31
C ALA A 232 -4.78 -44.10 -30.80
N GLY A 233 -6.01 -44.21 -30.28
CA GLY A 233 -6.67 -45.52 -30.16
C GLY A 233 -7.81 -45.62 -29.15
N THR A 234 -9.02 -45.30 -29.60
CA THR A 234 -10.34 -45.86 -29.24
C THR A 234 -10.43 -46.99 -28.17
N LEU A 235 -11.23 -46.70 -27.12
CA LEU A 235 -12.26 -47.53 -26.45
C LEU A 235 -12.01 -49.06 -26.23
N ARG A 236 -11.92 -49.50 -24.97
CA ARG A 236 -12.83 -50.51 -24.36
C ARG A 236 -12.45 -50.93 -22.92
N THR A 237 -13.48 -51.01 -22.08
CA THR A 237 -13.58 -51.67 -20.77
C THR A 237 -13.41 -53.20 -20.88
N LEU A 238 -12.81 -53.81 -19.83
CA LEU A 238 -13.08 -55.13 -19.19
C LEU A 238 -11.76 -55.65 -18.56
N GLN A 239 -11.65 -55.70 -17.23
CA GLN A 239 -11.89 -56.85 -16.34
C GLN A 239 -10.58 -57.59 -15.99
N GLU A 240 -10.34 -57.75 -14.67
CA GLU A 240 -9.59 -58.77 -13.89
C GLU A 240 -8.68 -59.79 -14.65
N THR A 241 -7.55 -60.30 -14.15
CA THR A 241 -7.21 -60.82 -12.81
C THR A 241 -5.72 -61.25 -12.78
N SER A 242 -5.06 -61.09 -11.61
CA SER A 242 -4.08 -61.98 -10.93
C SER A 242 -2.90 -62.71 -11.64
N PHE A 243 -1.89 -62.98 -10.79
CA PHE A 243 -0.69 -63.84 -10.87
C PHE A 243 0.60 -63.16 -11.36
N ASP A 244 1.80 -63.43 -10.85
CA ASP A 244 2.34 -63.96 -9.58
C ASP A 244 3.88 -63.84 -9.71
N SER A 245 4.56 -63.61 -8.59
CA SER A 245 5.91 -64.08 -8.22
C SER A 245 7.09 -64.01 -9.22
N SER A 246 8.05 -63.11 -8.97
CA SER A 246 9.30 -63.43 -8.23
C SER A 246 10.46 -62.45 -8.52
N PRO A 247 11.43 -62.30 -7.58
CA PRO A 247 12.40 -61.20 -7.55
C PRO A 247 13.79 -61.60 -8.07
N SER A 248 14.59 -60.63 -8.51
CA SER A 248 16.03 -60.79 -8.63
C SER A 248 16.80 -59.66 -7.95
N MET A 249 17.82 -60.11 -7.23
CA MET A 249 18.72 -59.43 -6.30
C MET A 249 19.85 -58.66 -6.99
N ASN A 250 20.45 -57.74 -6.20
CA ASN A 250 21.84 -57.26 -6.25
C ASN A 250 22.16 -56.24 -7.36
N GLN A 251 23.04 -55.24 -7.19
CA GLN A 251 23.92 -54.84 -6.10
C GLN A 251 24.36 -53.39 -6.34
N SER A 252 24.71 -52.74 -5.24
CA SER A 252 25.42 -51.47 -5.10
C SER A 252 26.60 -51.22 -6.06
N SER A 253 26.81 -49.96 -6.43
CA SER A 253 28.13 -49.34 -6.27
C SER A 253 28.03 -47.82 -6.14
N SER A 254 28.61 -47.33 -5.05
CA SER A 254 28.82 -45.95 -4.70
C SER A 254 30.01 -45.37 -5.48
N SER A 255 29.92 -44.10 -5.85
CA SER A 255 31.12 -43.30 -6.15
C SER A 255 30.97 -41.92 -5.51
N TYR A 256 31.61 -41.80 -4.35
CA TYR A 256 32.00 -40.54 -3.75
C TYR A 256 33.15 -39.94 -4.57
N SER A 257 33.01 -38.71 -5.03
CA SER A 257 34.12 -37.91 -5.53
C SER A 257 34.24 -36.64 -4.71
N ASN A 258 35.24 -36.65 -3.83
CA ASN A 258 35.77 -35.49 -3.12
C ASN A 258 36.41 -34.53 -4.13
N THR A 259 36.08 -33.24 -4.07
CA THR A 259 36.93 -32.19 -4.64
C THR A 259 36.92 -31.00 -3.70
N ALA A 260 37.82 -31.06 -2.71
CA ALA A 260 38.28 -29.90 -1.97
C ALA A 260 39.24 -29.12 -2.89
N MET A 261 38.84 -27.94 -3.33
CA MET A 261 39.76 -26.98 -3.94
C MET A 261 39.71 -25.68 -3.14
N LEU A 262 40.78 -25.46 -2.38
CA LEU A 262 41.19 -24.17 -1.82
C LEU A 262 41.16 -23.11 -2.92
N THR A 263 40.37 -22.04 -2.73
CA THR A 263 40.68 -20.75 -3.35
C THR A 263 40.52 -19.64 -2.32
N THR A 264 41.66 -19.15 -1.88
CA THR A 264 41.85 -18.04 -0.95
C THR A 264 42.04 -16.73 -1.72
N PHE A 265 41.32 -15.69 -1.30
CA PHE A 265 41.50 -14.23 -1.52
C PHE A 265 41.32 -13.59 -2.92
N PRO A 266 40.30 -12.71 -3.05
CA PRO A 266 40.46 -11.46 -3.81
C PRO A 266 39.91 -10.22 -3.07
N THR A 267 40.01 -10.12 -1.74
CA THR A 267 39.44 -8.99 -0.98
C THR A 267 40.39 -7.79 -0.86
N LEU A 268 41.68 -7.92 -1.19
CA LEU A 268 42.65 -6.82 -1.07
C LEU A 268 42.81 -5.94 -2.32
N THR A 269 42.30 -6.37 -3.48
CA THR A 269 42.34 -5.57 -4.72
C THR A 269 41.22 -4.52 -4.79
N ILE A 270 40.07 -4.78 -4.16
CA ILE A 270 38.91 -3.87 -4.17
C ILE A 270 39.17 -2.62 -3.29
N LEU A 271 39.93 -2.77 -2.21
CA LEU A 271 40.13 -1.70 -1.22
C LEU A 271 41.09 -0.59 -1.70
N VAL A 272 42.02 -0.91 -2.61
CA VAL A 272 42.93 0.09 -3.20
C VAL A 272 42.23 0.88 -4.31
N GLY A 273 41.36 0.25 -5.08
CA GLY A 273 40.57 0.92 -6.14
C GLY A 273 39.58 1.95 -5.60
N SER A 274 38.94 1.67 -4.46
CA SER A 274 37.97 2.60 -3.82
C SER A 274 38.64 3.88 -3.30
N LEU A 275 39.88 3.81 -2.81
CA LEU A 275 40.63 4.97 -2.33
C LEU A 275 41.02 5.95 -3.45
N LEU A 276 41.30 5.44 -4.66
CA LEU A 276 41.63 6.28 -5.82
C LEU A 276 40.38 7.01 -6.37
N MET A 277 39.21 6.36 -6.37
CA MET A 277 37.95 6.99 -6.77
C MET A 277 37.49 8.07 -5.78
N TYR A 278 37.79 7.91 -4.48
CA TYR A 278 37.50 8.95 -3.49
C TYR A 278 38.33 10.22 -3.70
N LYS A 279 39.60 10.09 -4.12
CA LYS A 279 40.51 11.24 -4.30
C LYS A 279 40.32 11.99 -5.62
N LEU A 280 39.67 11.38 -6.62
CA LEU A 280 39.52 11.93 -7.97
C LEU A 280 38.11 12.43 -8.31
N THR A 281 37.14 12.36 -7.38
CA THR A 281 35.78 12.85 -7.65
C THR A 281 35.58 14.24 -7.01
N PRO A 282 35.34 15.33 -7.78
CA PRO A 282 35.24 16.68 -7.24
C PRO A 282 33.83 16.97 -6.68
N PHE A 283 33.25 16.07 -5.87
CA PHE A 283 31.94 16.30 -5.24
C PHE A 283 32.01 17.11 -3.93
N GLY A 284 33.21 17.46 -3.45
CA GLY A 284 33.40 18.27 -2.25
C GLY A 284 32.93 19.73 -2.38
N SER A 285 32.80 20.27 -3.59
CA SER A 285 32.43 21.66 -3.83
C SER A 285 30.93 21.88 -4.08
N TRP A 286 30.17 20.82 -4.34
CA TRP A 286 28.75 20.92 -4.75
C TRP A 286 27.76 20.76 -3.58
N LEU A 287 28.16 20.09 -2.51
CA LEU A 287 27.30 19.86 -1.33
C LEU A 287 27.26 21.04 -0.34
N ARG A 288 28.20 21.98 -0.43
CA ARG A 288 28.31 23.12 0.49
C ARG A 288 27.14 24.14 0.43
N PRO A 289 26.59 24.52 -0.74
CA PRO A 289 25.47 25.49 -0.78
C PRO A 289 24.11 24.89 -0.39
N HIS A 290 23.94 23.56 -0.39
CA HIS A 290 22.66 22.94 -0.05
C HIS A 290 22.42 22.83 1.47
N LEU A 291 23.48 22.68 2.26
CA LEU A 291 23.42 22.60 3.73
C LEU A 291 23.17 23.97 4.39
N GLN A 292 23.61 25.07 3.78
CA GLN A 292 23.32 26.43 4.27
C GLN A 292 21.87 26.89 4.01
N ARG A 293 21.14 26.20 3.12
CA ARG A 293 19.73 26.50 2.85
C ARG A 293 18.77 25.87 3.88
N MET A 294 19.21 24.82 4.59
CA MET A 294 18.38 24.16 5.61
C MET A 294 18.50 24.79 7.01
N THR A 295 19.53 25.58 7.29
CA THR A 295 19.68 26.30 8.57
C THR A 295 18.98 27.66 8.61
N LYS A 296 18.43 28.14 7.49
CA LYS A 296 17.77 29.47 7.40
C LYS A 296 16.23 29.43 7.41
N ILE A 297 15.61 28.26 7.63
CA ILE A 297 14.14 28.10 7.59
C ILE A 297 13.53 27.89 9.00
N ASN A 298 14.33 27.73 10.04
CA ASN A 298 13.84 27.71 11.42
C ASN A 298 14.19 29.03 12.11
N ASN A 299 13.27 30.00 12.05
CA ASN A 299 13.06 31.07 13.04
C ASN A 299 11.84 31.90 12.62
N ILE A 300 10.66 31.29 12.63
CA ILE A 300 9.38 32.01 12.75
C ILE A 300 8.51 31.15 13.67
N SER A 301 8.52 31.46 14.96
CA SER A 301 7.50 31.06 15.93
C SER A 301 7.49 32.11 17.04
N ASP A 302 6.50 32.99 16.92
CA ASP A 302 5.69 33.65 17.94
C ASP A 302 6.27 33.93 19.34
N GLU A 303 6.32 35.22 19.69
CA GLU A 303 6.16 35.65 21.09
C GLU A 303 5.40 36.99 21.13
N GLU A 304 4.13 36.93 21.54
CA GLU A 304 3.36 38.10 21.96
C GLU A 304 3.71 38.48 23.40
N GLY A 305 3.88 39.80 23.63
CA GLY A 305 3.51 40.43 24.89
C GLY A 305 4.64 40.81 25.84
N THR A 306 5.21 42.01 25.70
CA THR A 306 5.48 42.89 26.86
C THR A 306 5.78 44.35 26.47
N GLN A 307 4.91 45.21 27.00
CA GLN A 307 4.97 46.62 27.38
C GLN A 307 6.33 47.39 27.37
N LEU A 308 6.27 48.60 26.78
CA LEU A 308 7.03 49.85 27.05
C LEU A 308 8.56 49.80 27.24
N SER A 309 9.29 50.55 26.40
CA SER A 309 9.96 51.80 26.81
C SER A 309 10.68 52.46 25.63
N TYR A 310 10.33 53.72 25.39
CA TYR A 310 11.16 54.65 24.62
C TYR A 310 12.55 54.73 25.24
N THR A 311 13.61 54.50 24.45
CA THR A 311 14.89 55.17 24.68
C THR A 311 15.50 55.52 23.33
N SER A 312 15.71 56.82 23.16
CA SER A 312 16.46 57.43 22.08
C SER A 312 17.93 57.04 22.20
N GLU A 313 18.53 56.55 21.12
CA GLU A 313 19.99 56.51 21.02
C GLU A 313 20.48 57.60 20.06
N TYR A 314 21.15 58.54 20.70
CA TYR A 314 21.84 59.70 20.19
C TYR A 314 23.06 59.25 19.37
N ASN A 315 23.10 59.64 18.09
CA ASN A 315 24.33 59.66 17.30
C ASN A 315 24.61 61.10 16.90
N ASP A 316 25.57 61.70 17.60
CA ASP A 316 26.17 62.99 17.28
C ASP A 316 27.38 62.74 16.37
N ILE A 317 27.25 63.10 15.10
CA ILE A 317 28.35 63.59 14.26
C ILE A 317 27.80 64.70 13.35
N ASN A 318 27.91 65.93 13.85
CA ASN A 318 28.21 67.19 13.15
C ASN A 318 28.79 66.98 11.72
N SER A 319 28.30 67.55 10.61
CA SER A 319 28.20 68.98 10.32
C SER A 319 27.74 69.19 8.87
N ASN A 320 27.19 70.39 8.63
CA ASN A 320 26.96 71.09 7.36
C ASN A 320 25.69 70.85 6.53
N GLU A 321 24.74 71.74 6.81
CA GLU A 321 24.29 72.80 5.88
C GLU A 321 23.30 72.41 4.77
N GLY A 322 22.02 72.68 5.05
CA GLY A 322 20.93 72.69 4.09
C GLY A 322 19.62 73.05 4.79
N SER A 323 19.25 74.33 4.77
CA SER A 323 18.05 74.89 5.38
C SER A 323 16.76 74.26 4.85
N TYR A 324 15.99 73.60 5.71
CA TYR A 324 14.62 73.16 5.40
C TYR A 324 13.61 74.23 5.86
N ASN A 325 12.90 74.83 4.91
CA ASN A 325 11.67 75.59 5.15
C ASN A 325 10.51 74.80 4.54
N ILE A 326 9.63 74.24 5.37
CA ILE A 326 8.32 73.74 4.93
C ILE A 326 7.27 74.31 5.89
N ALA A 327 6.52 75.29 5.40
CA ALA A 327 5.34 75.82 6.07
C ALA A 327 4.15 74.88 5.82
N TYR A 328 3.42 74.53 6.89
CA TYR A 328 2.23 73.70 6.82
C TYR A 328 0.99 74.61 6.72
N TYR A 329 0.21 74.49 5.64
CA TYR A 329 -1.09 75.14 5.52
C TYR A 329 -2.20 74.13 5.85
N SER A 330 -2.96 74.43 6.92
CA SER A 330 -4.20 73.74 7.28
C SER A 330 -5.36 74.41 6.54
N GLY A 331 -6.05 73.67 5.67
CA GLY A 331 -7.28 74.12 5.02
C GLY A 331 -8.50 73.68 5.81
N GLU A 332 -9.26 74.65 6.32
CA GLU A 332 -10.63 74.45 6.83
C GLU A 332 -11.61 74.28 5.65
N ASN A 333 -12.54 73.34 5.84
CA ASN A 333 -13.67 73.11 4.94
C ASN A 333 -14.79 74.13 5.24
N TYR A 334 -15.43 74.62 4.19
CA TYR A 334 -16.82 75.10 4.22
C TYR A 334 -17.64 74.30 3.21
#